data_AF-A0A3P7JTG9-F1
#
_entry.id   AF-A0A3P7JTG9-F1
#
_cell.length_a   1.000
_cell.length_b   1.000
_cell.length_c   1.000
_cell.angle_alpha   90.00
_cell.angle_beta   90.00
_cell.angle_gamma   90.00
#
_symmetry.space_group_name_H-M   'P 1'
#
loop_
_entity.id
_entity.type
_entity.pdbx_description
1 polymer ?
#
loop_
_entity_poly.entity_id
_entity_poly.type
_entity_poly.pdbx_seq_one_letter_code
_entity_poly.pdbx_strand_id
1 'polypeptide(L)'
;VAHFFARVTKLILHPEDPVYQPVMSFLLLKPNIDIQNVPEIYKLLLSSSTQYYNKERHWCLRLILDSLIEPNDYNILQKRYGIKLLLSLFGSVIADQETKKFILLSLRAVLQHRSVANDLYVRQNLQSWIVLTLQNKILTRWERVFLCQLFVTLVTHIKELYCADLNDDAVEANWRKTIAYKTCRMLGNKVCDELVKENDNAKNMWLPKLKQLLCEDSWSRNCSVQN
;
A
#
# COMPACT_ATOMS: atom_id res chain seq x y z
N VAL A 1 -4.94 1.99 17.12
CA VAL A 1 -5.84 1.57 18.23
C VAL A 1 -6.67 2.73 18.78
N ALA A 2 -6.06 3.87 19.16
CA ALA A 2 -6.80 5.03 19.66
C ALA A 2 -7.93 5.50 18.70
N HIS A 3 -7.64 5.56 17.39
CA HIS A 3 -8.63 5.86 16.36
C HIS A 3 -9.84 4.91 16.33
N PHE A 4 -9.65 3.63 16.67
CA PHE A 4 -10.76 2.68 16.78
C PHE A 4 -11.68 3.09 17.93
N PHE A 5 -11.14 3.27 19.14
CA PHE A 5 -11.95 3.65 20.30
C PHE A 5 -12.60 5.02 20.17
N ALA A 6 -11.93 5.99 19.53
CA ALA A 6 -12.53 7.28 19.22
C ALA A 6 -13.77 7.14 18.33
N ARG A 7 -13.70 6.31 17.28
CA ARG A 7 -14.85 6.03 16.41
C ARG A 7 -15.93 5.22 17.12
N VAL A 8 -15.55 4.23 17.91
CA VAL A 8 -16.47 3.41 18.70
C VAL A 8 -17.26 4.25 19.68
N THR A 9 -16.62 5.21 20.35
CA THR A 9 -17.30 6.10 21.31
C THR A 9 -18.41 6.89 20.63
N LYS A 10 -18.15 7.39 19.42
CA LYS A 10 -19.19 8.04 18.60
C LYS A 10 -20.25 7.03 18.15
N LEU A 11 -19.84 5.84 17.73
CA LEU A 11 -20.74 4.78 17.25
C LEU A 11 -21.73 4.32 18.33
N ILE A 12 -21.31 4.26 19.61
CA ILE A 12 -22.17 3.88 20.73
C ILE A 12 -23.42 4.78 20.84
N LEU A 13 -23.30 6.05 20.44
CA LEU A 13 -24.39 7.02 20.46
C LEU A 13 -25.35 6.88 19.27
N HIS A 14 -25.02 6.04 18.28
CA HIS A 14 -25.73 5.89 17.01
C HIS A 14 -26.01 4.40 16.71
N PRO A 15 -26.92 3.75 17.44
CA PRO A 15 -27.28 2.34 17.23
C PRO A 15 -27.90 2.05 15.85
N GLU A 16 -28.40 3.08 15.16
CA GLU A 16 -28.89 3.00 13.78
C GLU A 16 -27.79 2.78 12.74
N ASP A 17 -26.52 3.01 13.11
CA ASP A 17 -25.41 2.82 12.18
C ASP A 17 -25.24 1.32 11.85
N PRO A 18 -25.14 0.94 10.58
CA PRO A 18 -24.97 -0.45 10.17
C PRO A 18 -23.76 -1.17 10.77
N VAL A 19 -22.73 -0.44 11.16
CA VAL A 19 -21.50 -0.99 11.73
C VAL A 19 -21.61 -1.15 13.26
N TYR A 20 -22.68 -0.64 13.89
CA TYR A 20 -22.91 -0.75 15.32
C TYR A 20 -22.90 -2.20 15.78
N GLN A 21 -23.77 -3.03 15.19
CA GLN A 21 -23.94 -4.41 15.62
C GLN A 21 -22.67 -5.27 15.53
N PRO A 22 -21.91 -5.29 14.41
CA PRO A 22 -20.69 -6.09 14.35
C PRO A 22 -19.62 -5.60 15.34
N VAL A 23 -19.51 -4.29 15.59
CA VAL A 23 -18.53 -3.71 16.52
C VAL A 23 -18.92 -3.94 17.98
N MET A 24 -20.18 -3.71 18.36
CA MET A 24 -20.64 -3.98 19.73
C MET A 24 -20.56 -5.46 20.07
N SER A 25 -20.96 -6.33 19.13
CA SER A 25 -20.80 -7.78 19.29
C SER A 25 -19.36 -8.17 19.59
N PHE A 26 -18.38 -7.53 18.95
CA PHE A 26 -16.96 -7.77 19.23
C PHE A 26 -16.55 -7.31 20.62
N LEU A 27 -16.95 -6.09 21.02
CA LEU A 27 -16.61 -5.53 22.33
C LEU A 27 -17.20 -6.35 23.48
N LEU A 28 -18.39 -6.93 23.26
CA LEU A 28 -19.08 -7.77 24.25
C LEU A 28 -18.62 -9.23 24.22
N LEU A 29 -17.92 -9.68 23.18
CA LEU A 29 -17.51 -11.09 23.03
C LEU A 29 -16.52 -11.54 24.11
N LYS A 30 -15.62 -10.64 24.52
CA LYS A 30 -14.57 -10.92 25.52
C LYS A 30 -14.39 -9.72 26.45
N PRO A 31 -14.08 -9.96 27.74
CA PRO A 31 -13.83 -8.88 28.70
C PRO A 31 -12.50 -8.14 28.44
N ASN A 32 -11.65 -8.64 27.54
CA ASN A 32 -10.38 -8.03 27.15
C ASN A 32 -10.31 -7.79 25.64
N ILE A 33 -9.68 -6.67 25.27
CA ILE A 33 -9.47 -6.30 23.87
C ILE A 33 -7.97 -6.37 23.59
N ASP A 34 -7.61 -7.12 22.56
CA ASP A 34 -6.24 -7.20 22.10
C ASP A 34 -5.87 -5.95 21.30
N ILE A 35 -5.22 -5.00 21.98
CA ILE A 35 -4.72 -3.74 21.40
C ILE A 35 -3.51 -3.94 20.49
N GLN A 36 -2.94 -5.14 20.45
CA GLN A 36 -1.78 -5.43 19.61
C GLN A 36 -2.18 -5.74 18.17
N ASN A 37 -3.48 -5.79 17.86
CA ASN A 37 -4.02 -6.11 16.55
C ASN A 37 -5.09 -5.10 16.11
N VAL A 38 -5.36 -5.06 14.81
CA VAL A 38 -6.50 -4.31 14.27
C VAL A 38 -7.80 -5.03 14.66
N PRO A 39 -8.71 -4.40 15.43
CA PRO A 39 -9.96 -5.02 15.85
C PRO A 39 -10.86 -5.39 14.67
N GLU A 40 -11.44 -6.59 14.69
CA GLU A 40 -12.44 -7.10 13.73
C GLU A 40 -12.11 -6.91 12.23
N ILE A 41 -10.83 -6.84 11.88
CA ILE A 41 -10.40 -6.50 10.51
C ILE A 41 -11.00 -7.44 9.46
N TYR A 42 -11.01 -8.75 9.69
CA TYR A 42 -11.55 -9.73 8.73
C TYR A 42 -13.07 -9.64 8.62
N LYS A 43 -13.76 -9.57 9.76
CA LYS A 43 -15.23 -9.56 9.79
C LYS A 43 -15.79 -8.33 9.09
N LEU A 44 -15.16 -7.16 9.28
CA LEU A 44 -15.63 -5.93 8.66
C LEU A 44 -15.18 -5.81 7.20
N LEU A 45 -13.93 -6.15 6.86
CA LEU A 45 -13.45 -6.05 5.47
C LEU A 45 -14.14 -7.06 4.54
N LEU A 46 -14.34 -8.28 5.03
CA LEU A 46 -14.97 -9.39 4.31
C LEU A 46 -16.38 -9.65 4.83
N SER A 47 -17.10 -8.59 5.15
CA SER A 47 -18.45 -8.68 5.72
C SER A 47 -19.37 -9.56 4.90
N SER A 48 -20.03 -10.49 5.60
CA SER A 48 -21.07 -11.38 5.06
C SER A 48 -22.48 -10.78 5.17
N SER A 49 -22.60 -9.52 5.60
CA SER A 49 -23.89 -8.83 5.72
C SER A 49 -24.54 -8.67 4.35
N THR A 50 -25.78 -9.13 4.17
CA THR A 50 -26.47 -9.04 2.87
C THR A 50 -26.83 -7.60 2.49
N GLN A 51 -27.04 -6.74 3.50
CA GLN A 51 -27.51 -5.37 3.31
C GLN A 51 -26.39 -4.33 3.48
N TYR A 52 -25.44 -4.56 4.39
CA TYR A 52 -24.53 -3.51 4.86
C TYR A 52 -23.04 -3.80 4.61
N TYR A 53 -22.71 -4.87 3.87
CA TYR A 53 -21.33 -5.30 3.62
C TYR A 53 -20.39 -4.17 3.15
N ASN A 54 -20.85 -3.29 2.27
CA ASN A 54 -20.04 -2.17 1.78
C ASN A 54 -19.74 -1.15 2.88
N LYS A 55 -20.74 -0.79 3.70
CA LYS A 55 -20.59 0.19 4.77
C LYS A 55 -19.63 -0.31 5.85
N GLU A 56 -19.77 -1.57 6.25
CA GLU A 56 -18.85 -2.22 7.20
C GLU A 56 -17.41 -2.24 6.68
N ARG A 57 -17.23 -2.61 5.41
CA ARG A 57 -15.91 -2.62 4.76
C ARG A 57 -15.30 -1.23 4.67
N HIS A 58 -16.05 -0.24 4.20
CA HIS A 58 -15.58 1.15 4.08
C HIS A 58 -15.23 1.74 5.45
N TRP A 59 -16.01 1.43 6.49
CA TRP A 59 -15.70 1.85 7.84
C TRP A 59 -14.35 1.32 8.31
N CYS A 60 -14.09 0.02 8.07
CA CYS A 60 -12.82 -0.61 8.41
C CYS A 60 -11.65 -0.07 7.58
N LEU A 61 -11.82 0.07 6.26
CA LEU A 61 -10.79 0.64 5.39
C LEU A 61 -10.43 2.08 5.76
N ARG A 62 -11.44 2.89 6.07
CA ARG A 62 -11.20 4.26 6.54
C ARG A 62 -10.52 4.24 7.91
N LEU A 63 -10.82 3.28 8.77
CA LEU A 63 -10.16 3.16 10.08
C LEU A 63 -8.68 2.83 9.90
N ILE A 64 -8.37 1.88 9.01
CA ILE A 64 -6.99 1.52 8.67
C ILE A 64 -6.27 2.75 8.13
N LEU A 65 -6.85 3.43 7.12
CA LEU A 65 -6.25 4.62 6.52
C LEU A 65 -5.93 5.70 7.56
N ASP A 66 -6.89 6.09 8.38
CA ASP A 66 -6.71 7.14 9.39
C ASP A 66 -5.77 6.72 10.53
N SER A 67 -5.54 5.41 10.71
CA SER A 67 -4.67 4.88 11.75
C SER A 67 -3.22 4.68 11.30
N LEU A 68 -2.88 4.85 10.01
CA LEU A 68 -1.53 4.66 9.49
C LEU A 68 -0.75 5.99 9.53
N ILE A 69 -0.34 6.39 10.74
CA ILE A 69 0.30 7.70 10.98
C ILE A 69 1.81 7.54 11.21
N GLU A 70 2.20 6.51 11.94
CA GLU A 70 3.58 6.20 12.27
C GLU A 70 4.03 4.87 11.65
N PRO A 71 5.34 4.68 11.42
CA PRO A 71 5.86 3.41 10.91
C PRO A 71 5.49 2.20 11.77
N ASN A 72 5.25 2.37 13.07
CA ASN A 72 4.86 1.26 13.94
C ASN A 72 3.39 0.82 13.74
N ASP A 73 2.52 1.69 13.25
CA ASP A 73 1.13 1.34 12.93
C ASP A 73 1.07 0.27 11.83
N TYR A 74 2.03 0.32 10.90
CA TYR A 74 2.23 -0.72 9.91
C TYR A 74 2.46 -2.10 10.53
N ASN A 75 3.27 -2.19 11.59
CA ASN A 75 3.57 -3.46 12.26
C ASN A 75 2.31 -4.06 12.90
N ILE A 76 1.45 -3.21 13.48
CA ILE A 76 0.16 -3.64 14.03
C ILE A 76 -0.74 -4.18 12.92
N LEU A 77 -0.80 -3.49 11.77
CA LEU A 77 -1.55 -3.94 10.59
C LEU A 77 -0.99 -5.28 10.05
N GLN A 78 0.32 -5.48 10.07
CA GLN A 78 0.97 -6.70 9.57
C GLN A 78 0.75 -7.94 10.43
N LYS A 79 0.47 -7.81 11.74
CA LYS A 79 0.17 -8.98 12.58
C LYS A 79 -1.04 -9.79 12.09
N ARG A 80 -1.91 -9.18 11.28
CA ARG A 80 -3.03 -9.84 10.59
C ARG A 80 -2.87 -9.85 9.06
N TYR A 81 -1.64 -9.75 8.56
CA TYR A 81 -1.33 -9.69 7.13
C TYR A 81 -2.11 -8.60 6.38
N GLY A 82 -2.32 -7.45 7.02
CA GLY A 82 -3.24 -6.43 6.52
C GLY A 82 -2.93 -5.95 5.11
N ILE A 83 -1.65 -5.74 4.76
CA ILE A 83 -1.30 -5.37 3.38
C ILE A 83 -1.69 -6.45 2.38
N LYS A 84 -1.33 -7.73 2.61
CA LYS A 84 -1.73 -8.81 1.70
C LYS A 84 -3.25 -8.89 1.54
N LEU A 85 -3.99 -8.67 2.63
CA LEU A 85 -5.45 -8.63 2.60
C LEU A 85 -5.95 -7.46 1.74
N LEU A 86 -5.38 -6.26 1.87
CA LEU A 86 -5.74 -5.11 1.03
C LEU A 86 -5.41 -5.35 -0.44
N LEU A 87 -4.22 -5.90 -0.75
CA LEU A 87 -3.80 -6.21 -2.12
C LEU A 87 -4.71 -7.26 -2.78
N SER A 88 -5.13 -8.28 -2.02
CA SER A 88 -6.07 -9.30 -2.47
C SER A 88 -7.47 -8.73 -2.69
N LEU A 89 -7.95 -7.91 -1.75
CA LEU A 89 -9.27 -7.27 -1.83
C LEU A 89 -9.36 -6.36 -3.06
N PHE A 90 -8.33 -5.58 -3.38
CA PHE A 90 -8.34 -4.67 -4.53
C PHE A 90 -8.66 -5.36 -5.87
N GLY A 91 -8.12 -6.56 -6.08
CA GLY A 91 -8.34 -7.35 -7.30
C GLY A 91 -9.64 -8.17 -7.30
N SER A 92 -10.37 -8.18 -6.19
CA SER A 92 -11.59 -8.98 -6.04
C SER A 92 -12.81 -8.32 -6.67
N VAL A 93 -13.81 -9.14 -7.01
CA VAL A 93 -15.10 -8.66 -7.55
C VAL A 93 -15.95 -7.88 -6.53
N ILE A 94 -15.66 -8.03 -5.23
CA ILE A 94 -16.39 -7.34 -4.17
C ILE A 94 -15.86 -5.92 -3.91
N ALA A 95 -14.71 -5.55 -4.48
CA ALA A 95 -14.13 -4.22 -4.32
C ALA A 95 -14.77 -3.22 -5.28
N ASP A 96 -15.64 -2.38 -4.70
CA ASP A 96 -16.18 -1.20 -5.38
C ASP A 96 -15.12 -0.08 -5.50
N GLN A 97 -15.47 0.98 -6.23
CA GLN A 97 -14.54 2.10 -6.48
C GLN A 97 -14.06 2.75 -5.19
N GLU A 98 -14.93 2.89 -4.19
CA GLU A 98 -14.55 3.49 -2.91
C GLU A 98 -13.61 2.57 -2.11
N THR A 99 -13.84 1.25 -2.13
CA THR A 99 -12.90 0.27 -1.56
C THR A 99 -11.51 0.38 -2.19
N LYS A 100 -11.44 0.38 -3.53
CA LYS A 100 -10.18 0.49 -4.27
C LYS A 100 -9.46 1.79 -3.94
N LYS A 101 -10.20 2.90 -3.87
CA LYS A 101 -9.67 4.21 -3.46
C LYS A 101 -9.06 4.15 -2.06
N PHE A 102 -9.75 3.62 -1.05
CA PHE A 102 -9.18 3.53 0.30
C PHE A 102 -7.97 2.62 0.38
N ILE A 103 -7.94 1.51 -0.37
CA ILE A 103 -6.77 0.64 -0.44
C ILE A 103 -5.56 1.41 -1.00
N LEU A 104 -5.72 2.09 -2.13
CA LEU A 104 -4.65 2.87 -2.74
C LEU A 104 -4.15 4.00 -1.80
N LEU A 105 -5.06 4.69 -1.13
CA LEU A 105 -4.71 5.71 -0.14
C LEU A 105 -3.97 5.12 1.06
N SER A 106 -4.36 3.92 1.52
CA SER A 106 -3.68 3.22 2.61
C SER A 106 -2.26 2.82 2.21
N LEU A 107 -2.09 2.30 0.99
CA LEU A 107 -0.76 1.98 0.45
C LEU A 107 0.13 3.22 0.37
N ARG A 108 -0.44 4.38 -0.03
CA ARG A 108 0.28 5.66 -0.05
C ARG A 108 0.69 6.09 1.35
N ALA A 109 -0.19 5.99 2.34
CA ALA A 109 0.10 6.34 3.72
C ALA A 109 1.27 5.50 4.27
N VAL A 110 1.27 4.18 4.01
CA VAL A 110 2.39 3.32 4.43
C VAL A 110 3.68 3.67 3.69
N LEU A 111 3.61 3.90 2.37
CA LEU A 111 4.79 4.23 1.56
C LEU A 111 5.40 5.59 1.88
N GLN A 112 4.69 6.47 2.58
CA GLN A 112 5.27 7.72 3.10
C GLN A 112 6.43 7.46 4.08
N HIS A 113 6.46 6.29 4.73
CA HIS A 113 7.50 5.90 5.65
C HIS A 113 8.58 5.05 4.95
N ARG A 114 9.74 5.65 4.67
CA ARG A 114 10.87 4.98 4.03
C ARG A 114 11.31 3.70 4.75
N SER A 115 11.22 3.65 6.08
CA SER A 115 11.57 2.47 6.90
C SER A 115 10.74 1.22 6.56
N VAL A 116 9.53 1.40 6.04
CA VAL A 116 8.60 0.31 5.69
C VAL A 116 8.74 -0.13 4.23
N ALA A 117 9.33 0.71 3.38
CA ALA A 117 9.46 0.44 1.94
C ALA A 117 10.17 -0.90 1.64
N ASN A 118 11.21 -1.25 2.41
CA ASN A 118 11.91 -2.52 2.23
C ASN A 118 11.02 -3.75 2.52
N ASP A 119 10.16 -3.69 3.55
CA ASP A 119 9.19 -4.75 3.83
C ASP A 119 8.20 -4.89 2.66
N LEU A 120 7.62 -3.76 2.24
CA LEU A 120 6.68 -3.73 1.12
C LEU A 120 7.29 -4.31 -0.16
N TYR A 121 8.56 -4.02 -0.42
CA TYR A 121 9.27 -4.52 -1.59
C TYR A 121 9.57 -6.01 -1.49
N VAL A 122 10.24 -6.43 -0.41
CA VAL A 122 10.77 -7.80 -0.29
C VAL A 122 9.69 -8.79 0.15
N ARG A 123 8.94 -8.47 1.21
CA ARG A 123 7.99 -9.40 1.85
C ARG A 123 6.59 -9.33 1.25
N GLN A 124 6.14 -8.14 0.85
CA GLN A 124 4.80 -7.96 0.27
C GLN A 124 4.81 -8.01 -1.27
N ASN A 125 5.99 -7.97 -1.90
CA ASN A 125 6.16 -8.00 -3.36
C ASN A 125 5.32 -6.94 -4.09
N LEU A 126 5.24 -5.74 -3.50
CA LEU A 126 4.34 -4.67 -3.94
C LEU A 126 4.61 -4.24 -5.39
N GLN A 127 5.89 -4.18 -5.80
CA GLN A 127 6.31 -3.85 -7.16
C GLN A 127 5.68 -4.78 -8.20
N SER A 128 5.68 -6.09 -7.95
CA SER A 128 5.12 -7.06 -8.90
C SER A 128 3.59 -6.96 -8.92
N TRP A 129 2.97 -6.79 -7.75
CA TRP A 129 1.54 -6.58 -7.65
C TRP A 129 1.08 -5.33 -8.42
N ILE A 130 1.81 -4.21 -8.33
CA ILE A 130 1.48 -2.98 -9.07
C ILE A 130 1.51 -3.25 -10.58
N VAL A 131 2.59 -3.87 -11.09
CA VAL A 131 2.71 -4.14 -12.53
C VAL A 131 1.61 -5.08 -13.02
N LEU A 132 1.33 -6.17 -12.29
CA LEU A 132 0.25 -7.09 -12.64
C LEU A 132 -1.11 -6.41 -12.62
N THR A 133 -1.33 -5.53 -11.65
CA THR A 133 -2.59 -4.78 -11.52
C THR A 133 -2.76 -3.83 -12.70
N LEU A 134 -1.71 -3.09 -13.09
CA LEU A 134 -1.72 -2.18 -14.25
C LEU A 134 -2.09 -2.86 -15.58
N GLN A 135 -1.76 -4.15 -15.74
CA GLN A 135 -2.11 -4.93 -16.92
C GLN A 135 -3.61 -5.26 -17.02
N ASN A 136 -4.36 -5.10 -15.92
CA ASN A 136 -5.80 -5.32 -15.93
C ASN A 136 -6.52 -4.21 -16.73
N LYS A 137 -7.36 -4.61 -17.70
CA LYS A 137 -8.11 -3.68 -18.57
C LYS A 137 -9.22 -2.92 -17.84
N ILE A 138 -9.71 -3.44 -16.71
CA ILE A 138 -10.87 -2.89 -15.97
C ILE A 138 -10.47 -1.68 -15.11
N LEU A 139 -9.18 -1.39 -14.94
CA LEU A 139 -8.72 -0.25 -14.16
C LEU A 139 -9.17 1.08 -14.75
N THR A 140 -9.64 1.95 -13.87
CA THR A 140 -9.91 3.35 -14.20
C THR A 140 -8.61 4.11 -14.44
N ARG A 141 -8.70 5.19 -15.21
CA ARG A 141 -7.58 6.10 -15.48
C ARG A 141 -6.92 6.61 -14.19
N TRP A 142 -7.72 7.02 -13.21
CA TRP A 142 -7.21 7.53 -11.94
C TRP A 142 -6.41 6.45 -11.18
N GLU A 143 -6.91 5.22 -11.11
CA GLU A 143 -6.20 4.11 -10.46
C GLU A 143 -4.86 3.81 -11.14
N ARG A 144 -4.80 3.85 -12.47
CA ARG A 144 -3.55 3.64 -13.23
C ARG A 144 -2.49 4.69 -12.87
N VAL A 145 -2.86 5.97 -12.91
CA VAL A 145 -1.95 7.07 -12.56
C VAL A 145 -1.49 6.95 -11.12
N PHE A 146 -2.40 6.61 -10.21
CA PHE A 146 -2.09 6.44 -8.79
C PHE A 146 -1.13 5.26 -8.56
N LEU A 147 -1.35 4.12 -9.21
CA LEU A 147 -0.47 2.96 -9.15
C LEU A 147 0.94 3.28 -9.69
N CYS A 148 1.04 4.06 -10.76
CA CYS A 148 2.33 4.53 -11.28
C CYS A 148 3.05 5.42 -10.27
N GLN A 149 2.33 6.34 -9.62
CA GLN A 149 2.89 7.17 -8.54
C GLN A 149 3.40 6.31 -7.37
N LEU A 150 2.63 5.29 -6.95
CA LEU A 150 3.06 4.37 -5.89
C LEU A 150 4.32 3.60 -6.31
N PHE A 151 4.39 3.14 -7.56
CA PHE A 151 5.55 2.43 -8.08
C PHE A 151 6.80 3.32 -8.06
N VAL A 152 6.69 4.56 -8.56
CA VAL A 152 7.78 5.54 -8.54
C VAL A 152 8.25 5.78 -7.10
N THR A 153 7.33 6.00 -6.18
CA THR A 153 7.64 6.26 -4.76
C THR A 153 8.37 5.07 -4.13
N LEU A 154 7.87 3.85 -4.36
CA LEU A 154 8.50 2.61 -3.89
C LEU A 154 9.93 2.46 -4.43
N VAL A 155 10.11 2.61 -5.74
CA VAL A 155 11.43 2.47 -6.39
C VAL A 155 12.41 3.52 -5.89
N THR A 156 11.96 4.77 -5.68
CA THR A 156 12.79 5.83 -5.10
C THR A 156 13.27 5.46 -3.71
N HIS A 157 12.38 5.04 -2.81
CA HIS A 157 12.79 4.65 -1.46
C HIS A 157 13.73 3.44 -1.44
N ILE A 158 13.49 2.46 -2.31
CA ILE A 158 14.36 1.28 -2.44
C ILE A 158 15.73 1.69 -2.96
N LYS A 159 15.79 2.53 -3.99
CA LYS A 159 17.05 3.08 -4.49
C LYS A 159 17.80 3.80 -3.38
N GLU A 160 17.15 4.70 -2.65
CA GLU A 160 17.78 5.44 -1.56
C GLU A 160 18.31 4.49 -0.48
N LEU A 161 17.58 3.44 -0.12
CA LEU A 161 18.04 2.45 0.88
C LEU A 161 19.32 1.73 0.43
N TYR A 162 19.34 1.17 -0.79
CA TYR A 162 20.51 0.46 -1.30
C TYR A 162 21.67 1.37 -1.74
N CYS A 163 21.44 2.67 -1.92
CA CYS A 163 22.49 3.66 -2.14
C CYS A 163 23.06 4.23 -0.84
N ALA A 164 22.30 4.24 0.26
CA ALA A 164 22.73 4.77 1.55
C ALA A 164 23.45 3.73 2.42
N ASP A 165 23.35 2.44 2.13
CA ASP A 165 24.17 1.40 2.76
C ASP A 165 25.65 1.59 2.38
N LEU A 166 26.35 2.39 3.18
CA LEU A 166 27.77 2.77 3.04
C LEU A 166 28.75 1.66 3.44
N ASN A 167 28.26 0.52 3.96
CA ASN A 167 29.10 -0.60 4.37
C ASN A 167 29.34 -1.54 3.19
N ASP A 168 30.40 -1.23 2.44
CA ASP A 168 30.81 -1.85 1.18
C ASP A 168 31.48 -3.23 1.33
N ASP A 169 31.56 -3.79 2.54
CA ASP A 169 32.47 -4.90 2.80
C ASP A 169 31.86 -6.31 2.65
N ALA A 170 30.70 -6.44 2.01
CA ALA A 170 30.12 -7.75 1.72
C ALA A 170 29.67 -7.88 0.26
N VAL A 171 30.25 -8.84 -0.47
CA VAL A 171 29.78 -9.34 -1.78
C VAL A 171 28.25 -9.55 -1.79
N GLU A 172 27.68 -9.88 -0.61
CA GLU A 172 26.24 -10.07 -0.43
C GLU A 172 25.39 -8.80 -0.64
N ALA A 173 25.88 -7.64 -0.19
CA ALA A 173 25.17 -6.37 -0.34
C ALA A 173 25.14 -5.93 -1.81
N ASN A 174 26.21 -6.20 -2.56
CA ASN A 174 26.33 -5.81 -3.96
C ASN A 174 25.39 -6.59 -4.89
N TRP A 175 25.21 -7.91 -4.68
CA TRP A 175 24.25 -8.66 -5.51
C TRP A 175 22.80 -8.31 -5.18
N ARG A 176 22.45 -8.03 -3.91
CA ARG A 176 21.08 -7.61 -3.54
C ARG A 176 20.71 -6.29 -4.21
N LYS A 177 21.63 -5.31 -4.19
CA LYS A 177 21.48 -4.06 -4.94
C LYS A 177 21.32 -4.31 -6.44
N THR A 178 22.13 -5.19 -7.02
CA THR A 178 22.06 -5.55 -8.43
C THR A 178 20.72 -6.20 -8.81
N ILE A 179 20.21 -7.11 -7.98
CA ILE A 179 18.90 -7.75 -8.21
C ILE A 179 17.78 -6.73 -8.06
N ALA A 180 17.80 -5.90 -7.01
CA ALA A 180 16.78 -4.87 -6.82
C ALA A 180 16.75 -3.91 -8.03
N TYR A 181 17.91 -3.44 -8.49
CA TYR A 181 18.03 -2.63 -9.70
C TYR A 181 17.47 -3.34 -10.94
N LYS A 182 17.92 -4.56 -11.24
CA LYS A 182 17.47 -5.31 -12.42
C LYS A 182 15.96 -5.57 -12.38
N THR A 183 15.41 -5.91 -11.23
CA THR A 183 13.97 -6.10 -11.03
C THR A 183 13.21 -4.79 -11.22
N CYS A 184 13.66 -3.69 -10.63
CA CYS A 184 13.06 -2.37 -10.81
C CYS A 184 13.12 -1.92 -12.27
N ARG A 185 14.22 -2.16 -12.98
CA ARG A 185 14.37 -1.87 -14.42
C ARG A 185 13.42 -2.70 -15.27
N MET A 186 13.37 -4.01 -15.04
CA MET A 186 12.50 -4.91 -15.79
C MET A 186 11.02 -4.60 -15.58
N LEU A 187 10.59 -4.41 -14.33
CA LEU A 187 9.20 -4.08 -14.00
C LEU A 187 8.86 -2.63 -14.39
N GLY A 188 9.79 -1.70 -14.19
CA GLY A 188 9.60 -0.30 -14.56
C GLY A 188 9.44 -0.09 -16.06
N ASN A 189 10.14 -0.87 -16.90
CA ASN A 189 9.90 -0.87 -18.34
C ASN A 189 8.47 -1.31 -18.69
N LYS A 190 7.94 -2.35 -18.03
CA LYS A 190 6.53 -2.76 -18.22
C LYS A 190 5.55 -1.66 -17.81
N VAL A 191 5.83 -0.93 -16.72
CA VAL A 191 5.02 0.23 -16.30
C VAL A 191 5.08 1.33 -17.36
N CYS A 192 6.26 1.62 -17.92
CA CYS A 192 6.42 2.56 -19.02
C CYS A 192 5.61 2.13 -20.26
N ASP A 193 5.62 0.86 -20.62
CA ASP A 193 4.86 0.35 -21.76
C ASP A 193 3.34 0.53 -21.56
N GLU A 194 2.83 0.27 -20.35
CA GLU A 194 1.42 0.53 -20.03
C GLU A 194 1.08 2.04 -20.07
N LEU A 195 2.00 2.91 -19.63
CA LEU A 195 1.83 4.37 -19.71
C LEU A 195 1.88 4.89 -21.14
N VAL A 196 2.66 4.27 -22.04
CA VAL A 196 2.77 4.71 -23.44
C VAL A 196 1.49 4.44 -24.23
N LYS A 197 0.76 3.38 -23.88
CA LYS A 197 -0.55 3.04 -24.47
C LYS A 197 -1.61 4.12 -24.21
N GLU A 198 -1.45 4.92 -23.16
CA GLU A 198 -2.36 6.01 -22.83
C GLU A 198 -1.82 7.36 -23.33
N ASN A 199 -2.58 8.06 -24.18
CA ASN A 199 -2.22 9.40 -24.65
C ASN A 199 -2.66 10.45 -23.62
N ASP A 200 -1.82 10.68 -22.61
CA ASP A 200 -2.25 11.47 -21.45
C ASP A 200 -1.20 12.40 -20.83
N ASN A 201 -1.65 13.45 -20.12
CA ASN A 201 -0.81 14.34 -19.31
C ASN A 201 -0.03 13.58 -18.22
N ALA A 202 -0.60 12.48 -17.70
CA ALA A 202 0.08 11.61 -16.75
C ALA A 202 1.31 10.93 -17.33
N LYS A 203 1.30 10.57 -18.63
CA LYS A 203 2.47 10.06 -19.35
C LYS A 203 3.57 11.12 -19.36
N ASN A 204 3.24 12.37 -19.66
CA ASN A 204 4.22 13.47 -19.68
C ASN A 204 4.83 13.73 -18.29
N MET A 205 4.08 13.48 -17.21
CA MET A 205 4.55 13.67 -15.84
C MET A 205 5.41 12.51 -15.30
N TRP A 206 4.98 11.26 -15.52
CA TRP A 206 5.58 10.10 -14.87
C TRP A 206 6.60 9.37 -15.73
N LEU A 207 6.44 9.37 -17.06
CA LEU A 207 7.36 8.68 -17.97
C LEU A 207 8.80 9.23 -17.87
N PRO A 208 9.04 10.56 -17.83
CA PRO A 208 10.40 11.08 -17.68
C PRO A 208 11.02 10.70 -16.32
N LYS A 209 10.24 10.82 -15.24
CA LYS A 209 10.68 10.46 -13.88
C LYS A 209 11.05 8.99 -13.78
N LEU A 210 10.22 8.09 -14.34
CA LEU A 210 10.52 6.67 -14.39
C LEU A 210 11.79 6.40 -15.18
N LYS A 211 11.91 6.94 -16.40
CA LYS A 211 13.12 6.73 -17.21
C LYS A 211 14.39 7.17 -16.48
N GLN A 212 14.36 8.34 -15.83
CA GLN A 212 15.48 8.83 -15.02
C GLN A 212 15.82 7.90 -13.85
N LEU A 213 14.80 7.39 -13.14
CA LEU A 213 14.99 6.46 -12.02
C LEU A 213 15.50 5.08 -12.44
N LEU A 214 15.23 4.66 -13.68
CA LEU A 214 15.65 3.36 -14.22
C LEU A 214 17.03 3.40 -14.90
N CYS A 215 17.59 4.60 -15.12
CA CYS A 215 18.95 4.77 -15.64
C CYS A 215 19.98 4.11 -14.71
N GLU A 216 20.92 3.38 -15.30
CA GLU A 216 21.97 2.64 -14.60
C GLU A 216 22.88 3.55 -13.77
N ASP A 217 23.23 4.70 -14.33
CA ASP A 217 24.00 5.75 -13.65
C ASP A 217 23.31 6.27 -12.39
N SER A 218 21.99 6.20 -12.36
CA SER A 218 21.25 6.68 -11.20
C SER A 218 21.40 5.76 -9.99
N TRP A 219 21.73 4.47 -10.19
CA TRP A 219 21.95 3.49 -9.12
C TRP A 219 23.44 3.26 -8.82
N SER A 220 24.33 3.82 -9.63
CA SER A 220 25.78 3.80 -9.41
C SER A 220 26.19 4.85 -8.37
N ARG A 221 27.37 4.66 -7.75
CA ARG A 221 27.84 5.42 -6.57
C ARG A 221 27.99 6.93 -6.74
N ASN A 222 27.86 7.46 -7.97
CA ASN A 222 28.20 8.86 -8.25
C ASN A 222 27.02 9.84 -8.16
N CYS A 223 25.84 9.43 -7.68
CA CYS A 223 24.73 10.37 -7.39
C CYS A 223 24.91 11.19 -6.10
N SER A 224 26.13 11.29 -5.58
CA SER A 224 26.55 12.32 -4.63
C SER A 224 27.75 13.04 -5.22
N VAL A 225 27.49 14.05 -6.03
CA VAL A 225 28.25 15.31 -6.24
C VAL A 225 27.76 15.85 -7.58
N GLN A 226 26.79 16.76 -7.51
CA GLN A 226 26.69 17.89 -8.43
C GLN A 226 25.69 18.89 -7.81
N ASN A 227 26.31 19.85 -7.09
CA ASN A 227 25.88 21.17 -6.62
C ASN A 227 24.40 21.54 -6.68
#